data_AF-A0A7W8Z6Q6-F1
#
_entry.id   AF-A0A7W8Z6Q6-F1
#
_cell.length_a   1.000
_cell.length_b   1.000
_cell.length_c   1.000
_cell.angle_alpha   90.00
_cell.angle_beta   90.00
_cell.angle_gamma   90.00
#
_symmetry.space_group_name_H-M   'P 1'
#
loop_
_entity.id
_entity.type
_entity.pdbx_description
1 polymer ?
#
loop_
_entity_poly.entity_id
_entity_poly.type
_entity_poly.pdbx_seq_one_letter_code
_entity_poly.pdbx_strand_id
1 'polypeptide(L)'
;MTAAPEWPDAGVTPGAGDSAELVVGRCTVTVTRRGGWSWGPEPGGLAGRVVDALPGVLAEHLAEYLTGDGPDVEITEPVVITVRPGRWPAPAATGVVVAPPGGPLPGGTSAGPRTGASADALAETFRESFAESFSESFAGSAVQAPPESAVTLFAELAERNELGPLLALLPDDSVRAYLLALLGDPDAASSPVAGRVFAELALRTDPARLARSLPEPPLPPGPSADPEEVVASLAALFTGLVARLGAGETARLVTSMTAPPPDGQDRPPPAPGRTGASGEVRVWSALPFLLAGPLARVGVLDAIGPALAGLDLAGDAPLLAAALAYKVLGVTARGWRRARRDTVAAAAFAGLAPPVPEEELTAAAGRLRPALPVLDGVLALAVSRGHDAADPLLVTGAAGGLLLVDAQGLFPVAWADEAPGLLPHWRACGRPPVLVCEGPLPPGCLRDLAAAGVPFLTALRPLRGDPVTRLPWRTPVWSAEGARVAPRLAAELPGHAGRLAGLVRALAAERRAAPLAARDDLERTVTLAAGLGLATIAWMLWRDRETPDPVVALTRFADLDATVRFERDAVRVRVPLGRRHADLLRAGLLADVPGVVWLGGRTLTFSGG
;
A
#
# COMPACT_ATOMS: atom_id res chain seq x y z
N MET A 1 -14.07 -19.76 25.96
CA MET A 1 -15.05 -19.81 27.05
C MET A 1 -16.42 -19.73 26.42
N THR A 2 -17.12 -20.86 26.38
CA THR A 2 -18.39 -21.04 25.69
C THR A 2 -19.47 -21.00 26.76
N ALA A 3 -20.33 -19.98 26.73
CA ALA A 3 -21.53 -19.91 27.57
C ALA A 3 -22.73 -19.96 26.64
N ALA A 4 -23.57 -20.99 26.79
CA ALA A 4 -24.84 -21.12 26.10
C ALA A 4 -25.92 -20.35 26.90
N PRO A 5 -26.90 -19.71 26.25
CA PRO A 5 -28.05 -19.17 26.96
C PRO A 5 -29.09 -20.28 27.20
N GLU A 6 -29.42 -20.52 28.46
CA GLU A 6 -30.60 -21.32 28.86
C GLU A 6 -31.85 -20.44 28.76
N TRP A 7 -32.92 -20.99 28.16
CA TRP A 7 -34.25 -20.38 28.07
C TRP A 7 -35.17 -21.00 29.14
N PRO A 8 -36.09 -20.23 29.75
CA PRO A 8 -36.98 -20.76 30.77
C PRO A 8 -38.17 -21.51 30.16
N ASP A 9 -38.44 -22.72 30.67
CA ASP A 9 -39.65 -23.50 30.40
C ASP A 9 -40.89 -22.78 30.98
N ALA A 10 -41.84 -22.45 30.12
CA ALA A 10 -43.17 -21.98 30.52
C ALA A 10 -44.19 -23.09 30.24
N GLY A 11 -44.69 -23.72 31.31
CA GLY A 11 -45.75 -24.73 31.22
C GLY A 11 -47.08 -24.16 30.73
N VAL A 12 -47.70 -24.88 29.79
CA VAL A 12 -48.99 -24.52 29.15
C VAL A 12 -50.05 -25.58 29.46
N THR A 13 -51.26 -25.11 29.80
CA THR A 13 -52.52 -25.89 29.84
C THR A 13 -53.06 -26.18 28.43
N PRO A 14 -53.62 -27.37 28.15
CA PRO A 14 -53.97 -27.76 26.78
C PRO A 14 -55.39 -27.33 26.39
N GLY A 15 -55.55 -26.88 25.14
CA GLY A 15 -56.84 -26.81 24.48
C GLY A 15 -56.93 -25.79 23.34
N ALA A 16 -56.48 -26.18 22.13
CA ALA A 16 -57.10 -25.92 20.81
C ALA A 16 -56.04 -25.90 19.68
N GLY A 17 -56.03 -26.97 18.88
CA GLY A 17 -55.29 -27.11 17.61
C GLY A 17 -53.84 -27.56 17.78
N ASP A 18 -53.51 -28.79 17.37
CA ASP A 18 -52.12 -29.27 17.26
C ASP A 18 -51.40 -28.44 16.20
N SER A 19 -50.86 -27.30 16.61
CA SER A 19 -49.89 -26.56 15.83
C SER A 19 -48.60 -27.37 15.85
N ALA A 20 -48.15 -27.83 14.68
CA ALA A 20 -46.87 -28.52 14.53
C ALA A 20 -45.76 -27.74 15.27
N GLU A 21 -45.15 -28.39 16.27
CA GLU A 21 -44.09 -27.79 17.08
C GLU A 21 -42.75 -27.98 16.37
N LEU A 22 -42.04 -26.87 16.11
CA LEU A 22 -40.72 -26.88 15.50
C LEU A 22 -39.66 -26.55 16.56
N VAL A 23 -38.85 -27.54 16.93
CA VAL A 23 -37.75 -27.37 17.90
C VAL A 23 -36.41 -27.27 17.17
N VAL A 24 -35.69 -26.17 17.34
CA VAL A 24 -34.36 -25.95 16.74
C VAL A 24 -33.27 -26.11 17.81
N GLY A 25 -32.56 -27.25 17.81
CA GLY A 25 -31.52 -27.52 18.81
C GLY A 25 -30.24 -26.70 18.65
N ARG A 26 -29.79 -26.45 17.40
CA ARG A 26 -28.60 -25.63 17.13
C ARG A 26 -28.77 -24.87 15.81
N CYS A 27 -28.67 -23.55 15.87
CA CYS A 27 -28.75 -22.70 14.68
C CYS A 27 -27.48 -21.85 14.53
N THR A 28 -26.87 -21.87 13.35
CA THR A 28 -25.79 -20.96 12.96
C THR A 28 -26.25 -20.17 11.74
N VAL A 29 -26.39 -18.85 11.87
CA VAL A 29 -26.82 -17.98 10.78
C VAL A 29 -25.61 -17.35 10.10
N THR A 30 -25.44 -17.60 8.80
CA THR A 30 -24.43 -16.94 7.97
C THR A 30 -25.11 -16.02 6.96
N VAL A 31 -24.90 -14.71 7.07
CA VAL A 31 -25.46 -13.74 6.12
C VAL A 31 -24.42 -13.46 5.03
N THR A 32 -24.71 -13.83 3.79
CA THR A 32 -23.83 -13.59 2.64
C THR A 32 -24.50 -12.64 1.64
N ARG A 33 -23.80 -11.58 1.24
CA ARG A 33 -24.31 -10.60 0.27
C ARG A 33 -23.72 -10.84 -1.11
N ARG A 34 -24.60 -10.87 -2.13
CA ARG A 34 -24.22 -11.12 -3.52
C ARG A 34 -24.28 -9.87 -4.44
N GLY A 35 -24.48 -8.66 -3.91
CA GLY A 35 -24.47 -7.41 -4.71
C GLY A 35 -24.79 -6.12 -3.94
N GLY A 36 -24.49 -4.96 -4.56
CA GLY A 36 -24.66 -3.57 -4.03
C GLY A 36 -23.37 -2.97 -3.42
N TRP A 37 -23.43 -1.75 -2.85
CA TRP A 37 -22.24 -1.08 -2.24
C TRP A 37 -22.26 -0.89 -0.71
N SER A 38 -23.43 -0.90 -0.05
CA SER A 38 -23.55 -0.85 1.42
C SER A 38 -24.43 -1.96 1.98
N TRP A 39 -24.24 -2.30 3.25
CA TRP A 39 -25.15 -3.14 4.03
C TRP A 39 -26.37 -2.35 4.58
N GLY A 40 -26.59 -1.14 4.06
CA GLY A 40 -27.50 -0.16 4.63
C GLY A 40 -26.84 0.68 5.73
N PRO A 41 -27.57 1.64 6.33
CA PRO A 41 -27.05 2.56 7.35
C PRO A 41 -26.70 1.87 8.68
N GLU A 42 -27.20 0.66 8.92
CA GLU A 42 -26.96 -0.11 10.14
C GLU A 42 -26.52 -1.55 9.82
N PRO A 43 -25.24 -1.78 9.46
CA PRO A 43 -24.72 -3.13 9.21
C PRO A 43 -24.81 -4.03 10.45
N GLY A 44 -24.57 -3.48 11.64
CA GLY A 44 -24.67 -4.23 12.90
C GLY A 44 -26.10 -4.71 13.21
N GLY A 45 -27.10 -3.92 12.85
CA GLY A 45 -28.52 -4.27 13.02
C GLY A 45 -29.01 -5.34 12.03
N LEU A 46 -28.31 -5.58 10.93
CA LEU A 46 -28.73 -6.55 9.92
C LEU A 46 -28.75 -7.98 10.47
N ALA A 47 -27.70 -8.39 11.18
CA ALA A 47 -27.64 -9.71 11.78
C ALA A 47 -28.77 -9.91 12.80
N GLY A 48 -29.02 -8.90 13.64
CA GLY A 48 -30.15 -8.89 14.58
C GLY A 48 -31.49 -9.06 13.86
N ARG A 49 -31.77 -8.24 12.85
CA ARG A 49 -33.04 -8.34 12.11
C ARG A 49 -33.21 -9.68 11.36
N VAL A 50 -32.13 -10.29 10.89
CA VAL A 50 -32.18 -11.64 10.28
C VAL A 50 -32.50 -12.69 11.34
N VAL A 51 -31.90 -12.60 12.53
CA VAL A 51 -32.21 -13.50 13.66
C VAL A 51 -33.65 -13.31 14.12
N ASP A 52 -34.15 -12.08 14.20
CA ASP A 52 -35.52 -11.77 14.60
C ASP A 52 -36.55 -12.28 13.58
N ALA A 53 -36.22 -12.24 12.29
CA ALA A 53 -37.08 -12.74 11.22
C ALA A 53 -36.99 -14.27 11.00
N LEU A 54 -35.95 -14.92 11.53
CA LEU A 54 -35.65 -16.33 11.27
C LEU A 54 -36.80 -17.28 11.62
N PRO A 55 -37.50 -17.17 12.76
CA PRO A 55 -38.59 -18.08 13.10
C PRO A 55 -39.72 -18.05 12.06
N GLY A 56 -40.12 -16.85 11.62
CA GLY A 56 -41.16 -16.69 10.60
C GLY A 56 -40.75 -17.26 9.24
N VAL A 57 -39.48 -17.06 8.86
CA VAL A 57 -38.92 -17.59 7.62
C VAL A 57 -38.83 -19.12 7.65
N LEU A 58 -38.44 -19.71 8.79
CA LEU A 58 -38.41 -21.16 8.97
C LEU A 58 -39.82 -21.75 8.93
N ALA A 59 -40.77 -21.14 9.62
CA ALA A 59 -42.17 -21.58 9.61
C ALA A 59 -42.77 -21.55 8.21
N GLU A 60 -42.55 -20.48 7.44
CA GLU A 60 -43.02 -20.39 6.05
C GLU A 60 -42.33 -21.43 5.15
N HIS A 61 -41.00 -21.57 5.25
CA HIS A 61 -40.24 -22.49 4.41
C HIS A 61 -40.53 -23.97 4.71
N LEU A 62 -40.83 -24.29 5.97
CA LEU A 62 -41.10 -25.64 6.42
C LEU A 62 -42.58 -25.98 6.47
N ALA A 63 -43.49 -25.02 6.24
CA ALA A 63 -44.93 -25.25 6.25
C ALA A 63 -45.34 -26.40 5.32
N GLU A 64 -44.74 -26.52 4.13
CA GLU A 64 -45.03 -27.61 3.20
C GLU A 64 -44.66 -29.00 3.75
N TYR A 65 -43.67 -29.08 4.66
CA TYR A 65 -43.22 -30.33 5.29
C TYR A 65 -43.97 -30.65 6.58
N LEU A 66 -44.67 -29.67 7.17
CA LEU A 66 -45.38 -29.77 8.44
C LEU A 66 -46.92 -29.91 8.28
N THR A 67 -47.42 -30.10 7.05
CA THR A 67 -48.87 -30.06 6.73
C THR A 67 -49.62 -31.39 6.84
N GLY A 68 -49.18 -32.35 7.65
CA GLY A 68 -49.93 -33.58 7.83
C GLY A 68 -49.61 -34.37 9.09
N ASP A 69 -50.47 -35.34 9.40
CA ASP A 69 -50.34 -36.37 10.47
C ASP A 69 -49.15 -37.33 10.22
N GLY A 70 -48.05 -36.83 9.66
CA GLY A 70 -46.83 -37.57 9.41
C GLY A 70 -46.00 -37.76 10.70
N PRO A 71 -45.10 -38.75 10.73
CA PRO A 71 -44.18 -38.91 11.85
C PRO A 71 -43.24 -37.71 11.99
N ASP A 72 -42.73 -37.48 13.20
CA ASP A 72 -41.71 -36.46 13.47
C ASP A 72 -40.54 -36.55 12.46
N VAL A 73 -40.21 -35.43 11.84
CA VAL A 73 -39.14 -35.34 10.82
C VAL A 73 -37.93 -34.61 11.41
N GLU A 74 -36.79 -35.30 11.52
CA GLU A 74 -35.52 -34.68 11.88
C GLU A 74 -34.74 -34.28 10.62
N ILE A 75 -34.41 -32.99 10.48
CA ILE A 75 -33.58 -32.47 9.39
C ILE A 75 -32.13 -32.35 9.89
N THR A 76 -31.27 -33.27 9.46
CA THR A 76 -29.85 -33.30 9.85
C THR A 76 -28.93 -32.55 8.88
N GLU A 77 -29.43 -32.18 7.70
CA GLU A 77 -28.66 -31.47 6.67
C GLU A 77 -28.79 -29.93 6.79
N PRO A 78 -27.74 -29.15 6.40
CA PRO A 78 -27.82 -27.70 6.43
C PRO A 78 -28.91 -27.14 5.51
N VAL A 79 -29.89 -26.42 6.08
CA VAL A 79 -30.94 -25.75 5.32
C VAL A 79 -30.45 -24.38 4.82
N VAL A 80 -30.52 -24.13 3.52
CA VAL A 80 -30.11 -22.86 2.90
C VAL A 80 -31.34 -22.06 2.48
N ILE A 81 -31.63 -20.96 3.18
CA ILE A 81 -32.79 -20.10 2.90
C ILE A 81 -32.34 -18.78 2.29
N THR A 82 -32.91 -18.41 1.15
CA THR A 82 -32.60 -17.15 0.45
C THR A 82 -33.63 -16.08 0.79
N VAL A 83 -33.24 -15.09 1.60
CA VAL A 83 -34.14 -14.00 2.03
C VAL A 83 -33.92 -12.74 1.19
N ARG A 84 -35.00 -12.07 0.78
CA ARG A 84 -34.96 -10.77 0.09
C ARG A 84 -35.30 -9.63 1.08
N PRO A 85 -34.40 -8.66 1.35
CA PRO A 85 -34.57 -7.65 2.41
C PRO A 85 -35.72 -6.64 2.29
N GLY A 86 -36.69 -6.83 1.40
CA GLY A 86 -37.82 -5.90 1.18
C GLY A 86 -39.20 -6.45 1.54
N ARG A 87 -39.28 -7.69 2.05
CA ARG A 87 -40.54 -8.39 2.35
C ARG A 87 -40.52 -9.05 3.73
N TRP A 88 -39.94 -8.39 4.72
CA TRP A 88 -40.02 -8.94 6.08
C TRP A 88 -41.41 -8.69 6.64
N PRO A 89 -42.11 -9.74 7.12
CA PRO A 89 -43.34 -9.54 7.84
C PRO A 89 -43.04 -8.64 9.05
N ALA A 90 -43.87 -7.62 9.26
CA ALA A 90 -43.76 -6.82 10.47
C ALA A 90 -43.85 -7.75 11.69
N PRO A 91 -43.02 -7.57 12.73
CA PRO A 91 -43.11 -8.39 13.92
C PRO A 91 -44.54 -8.30 14.46
N ALA A 92 -45.23 -9.43 14.53
CA ALA A 92 -46.50 -9.53 15.25
C ALA A 92 -46.19 -9.17 16.70
N ALA A 93 -46.77 -8.09 17.19
CA ALA A 93 -46.52 -7.57 18.53
C ALA A 93 -47.02 -8.59 19.58
N THR A 94 -46.14 -9.48 20.03
CA THR A 94 -46.29 -10.15 21.33
C THR A 94 -45.85 -9.16 22.40
N GLY A 95 -46.81 -8.74 23.21
CA GLY A 95 -46.67 -7.63 24.16
C GLY A 95 -45.60 -7.89 25.21
N VAL A 96 -44.55 -7.06 25.18
CA VAL A 96 -43.66 -6.82 26.30
C VAL A 96 -43.61 -5.31 26.50
N VAL A 97 -44.32 -4.84 27.53
CA VAL A 97 -44.35 -3.42 27.94
C VAL A 97 -43.12 -3.17 28.81
N VAL A 98 -42.19 -2.35 28.32
CA VAL A 98 -41.15 -1.73 29.15
C VAL A 98 -41.25 -0.20 28.97
N ALA A 99 -41.65 0.48 30.03
CA ALA A 99 -41.74 1.94 30.08
C ALA A 99 -40.37 2.58 30.37
N PRO A 100 -39.98 3.67 29.70
CA PRO A 100 -38.82 4.47 30.09
C PRO A 100 -39.21 5.62 31.04
N PRO A 101 -38.35 6.03 31.99
CA PRO A 101 -38.58 7.22 32.80
C PRO A 101 -38.10 8.46 32.06
N GLY A 102 -39.01 9.42 31.88
CA GLY A 102 -38.72 10.76 31.35
C GLY A 102 -38.31 11.75 32.45
N GLY A 103 -37.46 12.71 32.08
CA GLY A 103 -37.18 13.93 32.83
C GLY A 103 -36.84 15.07 31.85
N PRO A 104 -37.40 16.29 32.02
CA PRO A 104 -37.29 17.37 31.04
C PRO A 104 -36.12 18.32 31.32
N LEU A 105 -35.54 18.91 30.27
CA LEU A 105 -34.64 20.07 30.34
C LEU A 105 -35.26 21.25 29.57
N PRO A 106 -35.17 22.50 30.09
CA PRO A 106 -35.77 23.67 29.47
C PRO A 106 -34.84 24.32 28.44
N GLY A 107 -35.47 24.87 27.40
CA GLY A 107 -34.81 25.55 26.28
C GLY A 107 -34.27 26.95 26.61
N GLY A 108 -33.22 27.32 25.89
CA GLY A 108 -32.71 28.68 25.80
C GLY A 108 -32.38 28.99 24.34
N THR A 109 -33.22 29.81 23.70
CA THR A 109 -32.98 30.40 22.38
C THR A 109 -32.01 31.57 22.50
N SER A 110 -30.91 31.53 21.77
CA SER A 110 -30.00 32.66 21.53
C SER A 110 -29.81 32.84 20.03
N ALA A 111 -30.29 33.98 19.52
CA ALA A 111 -30.13 34.41 18.14
C ALA A 111 -28.94 35.38 18.07
N GLY A 112 -28.03 35.15 17.12
CA GLY A 112 -26.91 36.02 16.76
C GLY A 112 -26.66 35.99 15.25
N PRO A 113 -26.13 37.07 14.65
CA PRO A 113 -26.32 37.40 13.24
C PRO A 113 -25.38 36.60 12.31
N ARG A 114 -25.95 36.16 11.19
CA ARG A 114 -25.24 35.52 10.07
C ARG A 114 -24.69 36.58 9.12
N THR A 115 -23.38 36.72 9.05
CA THR A 115 -22.68 37.29 7.89
C THR A 115 -22.12 36.14 7.06
N GLY A 116 -22.65 35.99 5.86
CA GLY A 116 -22.35 34.90 4.94
C GLY A 116 -21.06 35.12 4.15
N ALA A 117 -20.12 34.20 4.33
CA ALA A 117 -19.45 33.52 3.24
C ALA A 117 -19.56 32.03 3.60
N SER A 118 -20.19 31.23 2.74
CA SER A 118 -20.39 29.81 3.03
C SER A 118 -19.02 29.13 3.11
N ALA A 119 -18.71 28.50 4.24
CA ALA A 119 -17.55 27.62 4.38
C ALA A 119 -17.55 26.52 3.30
N ASP A 120 -18.72 26.16 2.77
CA ASP A 120 -18.87 25.20 1.69
C ASP A 120 -18.32 25.74 0.35
N ALA A 121 -18.44 27.06 0.09
CA ALA A 121 -17.93 27.65 -1.14
C ALA A 121 -16.40 27.69 -1.18
N LEU A 122 -15.75 27.97 -0.04
CA LEU A 122 -14.29 27.91 0.08
C LEU A 122 -13.78 26.46 0.05
N ALA A 123 -14.52 25.51 0.64
CA ALA A 123 -14.18 24.10 0.57
C ALA A 123 -14.31 23.53 -0.86
N GLU A 124 -15.27 24.00 -1.66
CA GLU A 124 -15.40 23.62 -3.08
C GLU A 124 -14.20 24.11 -3.90
N THR A 125 -13.79 25.38 -3.74
CA THR A 125 -12.67 25.97 -4.49
C THR A 125 -11.32 25.33 -4.14
N PHE A 126 -11.09 25.00 -2.86
CA PHE A 126 -9.89 24.26 -2.45
C PHE A 126 -9.88 22.81 -2.98
N ARG A 127 -11.06 22.17 -3.07
CA ARG A 127 -11.21 20.78 -3.55
C ARG A 127 -10.97 20.65 -5.05
N GLU A 128 -11.47 21.59 -5.85
CA GLU A 128 -11.23 21.65 -7.29
C GLU A 128 -9.75 21.93 -7.60
N SER A 129 -9.14 22.90 -6.90
CA SER A 129 -7.72 23.25 -7.10
C SER A 129 -6.77 22.11 -6.72
N PHE A 130 -7.06 21.33 -5.67
CA PHE A 130 -6.25 20.17 -5.30
C PHE A 130 -6.45 18.98 -6.26
N ALA A 131 -7.69 18.76 -6.72
CA ALA A 131 -7.98 17.70 -7.69
C ALA A 131 -7.29 17.95 -9.03
N GLU A 132 -7.30 19.20 -9.50
CA GLU A 132 -6.57 19.62 -10.70
C GLU A 132 -5.06 19.59 -10.45
N SER A 133 -4.55 20.12 -9.34
CA SER A 133 -3.11 20.08 -9.04
C SER A 133 -2.55 18.65 -8.92
N PHE A 134 -3.26 17.73 -8.27
CA PHE A 134 -2.85 16.34 -8.20
C PHE A 134 -2.92 15.69 -9.59
N SER A 135 -4.03 15.84 -10.31
CA SER A 135 -4.15 15.26 -11.66
C SER A 135 -3.19 15.88 -12.68
N GLU A 136 -2.92 17.18 -12.62
CA GLU A 136 -1.94 17.90 -13.46
C GLU A 136 -0.50 17.56 -13.09
N SER A 137 -0.19 17.36 -11.80
CA SER A 137 1.12 16.87 -11.35
C SER A 137 1.45 15.47 -11.91
N PHE A 138 0.44 14.72 -12.37
CA PHE A 138 0.60 13.43 -13.04
C PHE A 138 0.19 13.43 -14.52
N ALA A 139 -0.36 14.52 -15.05
CA ALA A 139 -0.80 14.63 -16.43
C ALA A 139 0.31 15.24 -17.32
N GLY A 140 1.23 14.37 -17.74
CA GLY A 140 1.83 14.44 -19.06
C GLY A 140 3.09 15.30 -19.23
N SER A 141 4.24 14.65 -19.09
CA SER A 141 5.29 14.83 -20.10
C SER A 141 4.98 13.88 -21.26
N ALA A 142 5.26 14.28 -22.50
CA ALA A 142 5.06 13.43 -23.67
C ALA A 142 5.70 12.05 -23.45
N VAL A 143 5.06 10.98 -23.96
CA VAL A 143 5.55 9.59 -23.87
C VAL A 143 6.93 9.50 -24.52
N GLN A 144 7.98 9.76 -23.73
CA GLN A 144 9.36 9.46 -24.09
C GLN A 144 9.53 7.95 -23.92
N ALA A 145 10.34 7.34 -24.79
CA ALA A 145 10.69 5.94 -24.62
C ALA A 145 11.27 5.74 -23.21
N PRO A 146 10.91 4.65 -22.50
CA PRO A 146 11.38 4.44 -21.14
C PRO A 146 12.92 4.44 -21.11
N PRO A 147 13.54 5.02 -20.08
CA PRO A 147 14.99 5.11 -20.02
C PRO A 147 15.60 3.70 -20.06
N GLU A 148 16.56 3.49 -20.96
CA GLU A 148 17.17 2.16 -21.14
C GLU A 148 18.25 1.87 -20.07
N SER A 149 18.72 2.90 -19.35
CA SER A 149 19.83 2.79 -18.40
C SER A 149 19.61 3.64 -17.14
N ALA A 150 20.25 3.25 -16.03
CA ALA A 150 20.24 4.05 -14.80
C ALA A 150 20.82 5.46 -14.99
N VAL A 151 21.77 5.63 -15.92
CA VAL A 151 22.32 6.95 -16.29
C VAL A 151 21.21 7.85 -16.80
N THR A 152 20.38 7.35 -17.72
CA THR A 152 19.27 8.10 -18.31
C THR A 152 18.24 8.45 -17.25
N LEU A 153 17.87 7.50 -16.38
CA LEU A 153 16.96 7.76 -15.27
C LEU A 153 17.48 8.86 -14.34
N PHE A 154 18.75 8.79 -13.92
CA PHE A 154 19.31 9.80 -13.04
C PHE A 154 19.53 11.14 -13.74
N ALA A 155 19.78 11.16 -15.05
CA ALA A 155 19.84 12.38 -15.84
C ALA A 155 18.46 13.05 -15.90
N GLU A 156 17.40 12.30 -16.21
CA GLU A 156 16.01 12.81 -16.21
C GLU A 156 15.61 13.34 -14.83
N LEU A 157 15.96 12.63 -13.76
CA LEU A 157 15.72 13.10 -12.39
C LEU A 157 16.56 14.34 -12.07
N ALA A 158 17.78 14.46 -12.57
CA ALA A 158 18.60 15.66 -12.39
C ALA A 158 17.99 16.87 -13.11
N GLU A 159 17.46 16.68 -14.32
CA GLU A 159 16.75 17.72 -15.09
C GLU A 159 15.50 18.21 -14.35
N ARG A 160 14.81 17.32 -13.64
CA ARG A 160 13.64 17.66 -12.79
C ARG A 160 14.00 18.19 -11.40
N ASN A 161 15.30 18.31 -11.09
CA ASN A 161 15.81 18.62 -9.73
C ASN A 161 15.35 17.61 -8.66
N GLU A 162 15.07 16.37 -9.06
CA GLU A 162 14.65 15.27 -8.20
C GLU A 162 15.79 14.31 -7.83
N LEU A 163 16.94 14.38 -8.52
CA LEU A 163 18.07 13.48 -8.23
C LEU A 163 18.62 13.68 -6.81
N GLY A 164 18.83 14.92 -6.37
CA GLY A 164 19.29 15.20 -5.00
C GLY A 164 18.33 14.64 -3.93
N PRO A 165 17.04 15.00 -3.98
CA PRO A 165 16.00 14.40 -3.13
C PRO A 165 15.96 12.87 -3.20
N LEU A 166 16.06 12.26 -4.38
CA LEU A 166 16.09 10.80 -4.50
C LEU A 166 17.28 10.23 -3.75
N LEU A 167 18.48 10.72 -4.08
CA LEU A 167 19.69 10.19 -3.49
C LEU A 167 19.61 10.32 -1.97
N ALA A 168 19.15 11.46 -1.42
CA ALA A 168 18.89 11.71 0.01
C ALA A 168 18.02 10.63 0.72
N LEU A 169 17.18 9.91 -0.03
CA LEU A 169 16.35 8.82 0.49
C LEU A 169 17.04 7.44 0.42
N LEU A 170 18.09 7.29 -0.39
CA LEU A 170 18.74 5.99 -0.61
C LEU A 170 19.68 5.63 0.55
N PRO A 171 19.76 4.34 0.93
CA PRO A 171 20.84 3.84 1.77
C PRO A 171 22.20 3.98 1.08
N ASP A 172 23.26 4.19 1.87
CA ASP A 172 24.62 4.40 1.36
C ASP A 172 25.14 3.23 0.51
N ASP A 173 24.76 2.00 0.85
CA ASP A 173 25.15 0.81 0.08
C ASP A 173 24.50 0.79 -1.31
N SER A 174 23.29 1.30 -1.47
CA SER A 174 22.65 1.45 -2.79
C SER A 174 23.30 2.57 -3.59
N VAL A 175 23.55 3.73 -2.99
CA VAL A 175 24.28 4.83 -3.66
C VAL A 175 25.64 4.34 -4.18
N ARG A 176 26.36 3.56 -3.37
CA ARG A 176 27.63 2.96 -3.76
C ARG A 176 27.49 1.96 -4.90
N ALA A 177 26.50 1.06 -4.84
CA ALA A 177 26.27 0.07 -5.90
C ALA A 177 26.05 0.75 -7.26
N TYR A 178 25.20 1.78 -7.30
CA TYR A 178 24.97 2.53 -8.53
C TYR A 178 26.18 3.36 -8.97
N LEU A 179 26.93 3.96 -8.04
CA LEU A 179 28.17 4.65 -8.40
C LEU A 179 29.19 3.71 -9.04
N LEU A 180 29.35 2.50 -8.51
CA LEU A 180 30.24 1.48 -9.07
C LEU A 180 29.77 1.03 -10.45
N ALA A 181 28.46 0.87 -10.65
CA ALA A 181 27.90 0.56 -11.97
C ALA A 181 28.14 1.68 -12.98
N LEU A 182 27.92 2.94 -12.60
CA LEU A 182 28.21 4.11 -13.43
C LEU A 182 29.70 4.22 -13.79
N LEU A 183 30.59 3.80 -12.90
CA LEU A 183 32.03 3.73 -13.18
C LEU A 183 32.42 2.54 -14.07
N GLY A 184 31.60 1.49 -14.13
CA GLY A 184 31.81 0.35 -15.02
C GLY A 184 31.52 0.66 -16.48
N ASP A 185 30.68 1.66 -16.74
CA ASP A 185 30.34 2.15 -18.08
C ASP A 185 31.20 3.39 -18.42
N PRO A 186 32.07 3.33 -19.45
CA PRO A 186 32.98 4.42 -19.78
C PRO A 186 32.26 5.72 -20.19
N ASP A 187 31.08 5.61 -20.82
CA ASP A 187 30.31 6.78 -21.26
C ASP A 187 29.61 7.43 -20.05
N ALA A 188 29.15 6.61 -19.10
CA ALA A 188 28.54 7.05 -17.85
C ALA A 188 29.55 7.63 -16.86
N ALA A 189 30.76 7.08 -16.79
CA ALA A 189 31.76 7.43 -15.78
C ALA A 189 32.15 8.92 -15.80
N SER A 190 32.09 9.55 -16.98
CA SER A 190 32.41 10.98 -17.16
C SER A 190 31.16 11.89 -17.12
N SER A 191 29.97 11.32 -16.89
CA SER A 191 28.72 12.06 -16.85
C SER A 191 28.63 12.95 -15.60
N PRO A 192 28.02 14.16 -15.69
CA PRO A 192 27.71 14.97 -14.51
C PRO A 192 26.85 14.23 -13.48
N VAL A 193 26.07 13.24 -13.93
CA VAL A 193 25.28 12.36 -13.05
C VAL A 193 26.20 11.57 -12.11
N ALA A 194 27.25 10.93 -12.62
CA ALA A 194 28.18 10.16 -11.81
C ALA A 194 28.88 11.06 -10.77
N GLY A 195 29.23 12.29 -11.16
CA GLY A 195 29.74 13.31 -10.26
C GLY A 195 28.77 13.67 -9.13
N ARG A 196 27.47 13.86 -9.42
CA ARG A 196 26.45 14.13 -8.39
C ARG A 196 26.23 12.94 -7.45
N VAL A 197 26.19 11.71 -7.97
CA VAL A 197 26.06 10.50 -7.15
C VAL A 197 27.27 10.36 -6.22
N PHE A 198 28.48 10.61 -6.71
CA PHE A 198 29.69 10.64 -5.87
C PHE A 198 29.63 11.73 -4.81
N ALA A 199 29.24 12.96 -5.18
CA ALA A 199 29.16 14.09 -4.27
C ALA A 199 28.23 13.78 -3.09
N GLU A 200 27.07 13.19 -3.35
CA GLU A 200 26.13 12.80 -2.30
C GLU A 200 26.72 11.71 -1.38
N LEU A 201 27.38 10.69 -1.94
CA LEU A 201 28.08 9.68 -1.13
C LEU A 201 29.18 10.29 -0.26
N ALA A 202 29.91 11.27 -0.80
CA ALA A 202 30.97 11.98 -0.11
C ALA A 202 30.44 12.85 1.04
N LEU A 203 29.28 13.49 0.88
CA LEU A 203 28.62 14.29 1.92
C LEU A 203 28.18 13.47 3.13
N ARG A 204 27.88 12.19 2.93
CA ARG A 204 27.46 11.26 4.00
C ARG A 204 28.60 10.52 4.65
N THR A 205 29.70 10.36 3.91
CA THR A 205 30.89 9.72 4.41
C THR A 205 31.59 10.66 5.39
N ASP A 206 32.08 10.11 6.52
CA ASP A 206 32.93 10.84 7.45
C ASP A 206 34.05 11.59 6.68
N PRO A 207 34.15 12.93 6.79
CA PRO A 207 35.16 13.72 6.11
C PRO A 207 36.59 13.22 6.38
N ALA A 208 36.87 12.73 7.59
CA ALA A 208 38.18 12.19 7.95
C ALA A 208 38.49 10.86 7.25
N ARG A 209 37.45 10.12 6.84
CA ARG A 209 37.57 8.90 6.04
C ARG A 209 37.77 9.23 4.58
N LEU A 210 36.97 10.16 4.05
CA LEU A 210 37.09 10.66 2.67
C LEU A 210 38.50 11.24 2.40
N ALA A 211 39.00 12.08 3.32
CA ALA A 211 40.33 12.70 3.21
C ALA A 211 41.48 11.69 3.23
N ARG A 212 41.32 10.54 3.90
CA ARG A 212 42.33 9.46 3.89
C ARG A 212 42.32 8.63 2.62
N SER A 213 41.19 8.60 1.91
CA SER A 213 41.01 7.80 0.70
C SER A 213 41.34 8.59 -0.58
N LEU A 214 41.31 9.92 -0.56
CA LEU A 214 41.60 10.74 -1.74
C LEU A 214 43.10 11.04 -1.88
N PRO A 215 43.67 11.02 -3.11
CA PRO A 215 45.08 11.33 -3.36
C PRO A 215 45.47 12.76 -2.96
N GLU A 216 44.50 13.68 -3.01
CA GLU A 216 44.64 15.08 -2.66
C GLU A 216 43.37 15.50 -1.92
N PRO A 217 43.47 15.94 -0.65
CA PRO A 217 42.29 16.25 0.14
C PRO A 217 41.60 17.49 -0.45
N PRO A 218 40.28 17.46 -0.65
CA PRO A 218 39.56 18.66 -1.03
C PRO A 218 39.78 19.73 0.03
N LEU A 219 40.08 20.96 -0.40
CA LEU A 219 40.00 22.11 0.50
C LEU A 219 38.56 22.14 1.06
N PRO A 220 38.39 22.15 2.39
CA PRO A 220 37.05 22.14 2.95
C PRO A 220 36.31 23.39 2.47
N PRO A 221 35.06 23.25 2.00
CA PRO A 221 34.25 24.42 1.72
C PRO A 221 34.16 25.27 3.00
N GLY A 222 34.13 26.59 2.85
CA GLY A 222 33.93 27.47 3.98
C GLY A 222 32.64 27.11 4.73
N PRO A 223 32.54 27.34 6.06
CA PRO A 223 31.40 26.92 6.88
C PRO A 223 30.04 27.56 6.48
N SER A 224 30.03 28.47 5.50
CA SER A 224 28.84 29.16 4.98
C SER A 224 28.53 28.80 3.52
N ALA A 225 29.18 27.81 2.93
CA ALA A 225 28.92 27.42 1.55
C ALA A 225 27.50 26.89 1.37
N ASP A 226 26.86 27.27 0.28
CA ASP A 226 25.57 26.72 -0.15
C ASP A 226 25.75 25.20 -0.39
N PRO A 227 24.89 24.32 0.16
CA PRO A 227 24.95 22.89 -0.09
C PRO A 227 25.10 22.51 -1.57
N GLU A 228 24.44 23.23 -2.48
CA GLU A 228 24.57 22.99 -3.94
C GLU A 228 25.97 23.31 -4.47
N GLU A 229 26.63 24.34 -3.95
CA GLU A 229 28.00 24.69 -4.33
C GLU A 229 29.01 23.62 -3.86
N VAL A 230 28.76 23.04 -2.68
CA VAL A 230 29.54 21.91 -2.16
C VAL A 230 29.35 20.67 -3.04
N VAL A 231 28.11 20.34 -3.39
CA VAL A 231 27.80 19.21 -4.30
C VAL A 231 28.48 19.41 -5.66
N ALA A 232 28.37 20.61 -6.25
CA ALA A 232 29.00 20.93 -7.53
C ALA A 232 30.53 20.80 -7.47
N SER A 233 31.16 21.27 -6.38
CA SER A 233 32.61 21.18 -6.18
C SER A 233 33.08 19.73 -6.05
N LEU A 234 32.37 18.90 -5.27
CA LEU A 234 32.68 17.48 -5.12
C LEU A 234 32.46 16.71 -6.44
N ALA A 235 31.43 17.05 -7.20
CA ALA A 235 31.18 16.47 -8.50
C ALA A 235 32.32 16.79 -9.50
N ALA A 236 32.79 18.04 -9.53
CA ALA A 236 33.92 18.44 -10.37
C ALA A 236 35.22 17.73 -9.98
N LEU A 237 35.48 17.58 -8.67
CA LEU A 237 36.62 16.82 -8.16
C LEU A 237 36.58 15.37 -8.60
N PHE A 238 35.41 14.74 -8.57
CA PHE A 238 35.22 13.37 -9.02
C PHE A 238 35.51 13.21 -10.51
N THR A 239 34.96 14.08 -11.36
CA THR A 239 35.24 14.07 -12.80
C THR A 239 36.75 14.21 -13.06
N GLY A 240 37.42 15.09 -12.33
CA GLY A 240 38.88 15.24 -12.40
C GLY A 240 39.65 14.02 -11.88
N LEU A 241 39.10 13.26 -10.93
CA LEU A 241 39.70 12.03 -10.42
C LEU A 241 39.55 10.88 -11.41
N VAL A 242 38.36 10.70 -12.00
CA VAL A 242 38.11 9.72 -13.08
C VAL A 242 39.01 10.00 -14.27
N ALA A 243 39.16 11.27 -14.67
CA ALA A 243 40.05 11.65 -15.78
C ALA A 243 41.54 11.36 -15.50
N ARG A 244 41.97 11.43 -14.23
CA ARG A 244 43.38 11.21 -13.82
C ARG A 244 43.71 9.73 -13.62
N LEU A 245 42.87 9.01 -12.89
CA LEU A 245 43.12 7.63 -12.45
C LEU A 245 42.47 6.58 -13.36
N GLY A 246 41.52 7.00 -14.19
CA GLY A 246 40.64 6.10 -14.92
C GLY A 246 39.54 5.51 -14.04
N ALA A 247 38.51 4.97 -14.69
CA ALA A 247 37.32 4.49 -14.00
C ALA A 247 37.59 3.27 -13.10
N GLY A 248 38.47 2.36 -13.51
CA GLY A 248 38.81 1.15 -12.75
C GLY A 248 39.52 1.42 -11.42
N GLU A 249 40.45 2.39 -11.38
CA GLU A 249 41.12 2.78 -10.14
C GLU A 249 40.20 3.60 -9.23
N THR A 250 39.34 4.45 -9.82
CA THR A 250 38.27 5.15 -9.10
C THR A 250 37.30 4.17 -8.43
N ALA A 251 36.91 3.11 -9.12
CA ALA A 251 36.06 2.06 -8.56
C ALA A 251 36.73 1.33 -7.37
N ARG A 252 38.05 1.09 -7.44
CA ARG A 252 38.82 0.54 -6.31
C ARG A 252 38.83 1.48 -5.11
N LEU A 253 38.98 2.79 -5.35
CA LEU A 253 38.90 3.80 -4.28
C LEU A 253 37.53 3.80 -3.62
N VAL A 254 36.44 3.84 -4.40
CA VAL A 254 35.06 3.78 -3.89
C VAL A 254 34.82 2.50 -3.09
N THR A 255 35.34 1.37 -3.54
CA THR A 255 35.26 0.09 -2.83
C THR A 255 36.06 0.12 -1.51
N SER A 256 37.23 0.76 -1.50
CA SER A 256 38.10 0.84 -0.31
C SER A 256 37.50 1.67 0.83
N MET A 257 36.58 2.58 0.51
CA MET A 257 36.00 3.50 1.49
C MET A 257 35.13 2.80 2.56
N THR A 258 34.84 1.49 2.50
CA THR A 258 33.76 0.92 3.36
C THR A 258 33.81 -0.57 3.78
N ALA A 259 34.77 -1.40 3.37
CA ALA A 259 34.67 -2.88 3.46
C ALA A 259 34.31 -3.49 4.85
N PRO A 260 33.39 -4.48 4.85
CA PRO A 260 33.77 -5.90 5.03
C PRO A 260 33.44 -6.75 3.77
N PRO A 261 33.95 -8.01 3.65
CA PRO A 261 34.09 -8.72 2.38
C PRO A 261 32.77 -9.27 1.81
N PRO A 262 32.68 -9.49 0.48
CA PRO A 262 31.52 -10.14 -0.11
C PRO A 262 31.54 -11.66 0.18
N ASP A 263 30.41 -12.16 0.69
CA ASP A 263 30.13 -13.59 0.70
C ASP A 263 29.98 -14.08 -0.75
N GLY A 264 30.86 -15.00 -1.13
CA GLY A 264 30.93 -15.55 -2.47
C GLY A 264 29.72 -16.42 -2.78
N GLN A 265 29.10 -16.17 -3.94
CA GLN A 265 28.35 -17.15 -4.71
C GLN A 265 28.15 -16.61 -6.13
N ASP A 266 28.99 -17.08 -7.05
CA ASP A 266 28.86 -16.79 -8.47
C ASP A 266 28.52 -18.09 -9.21
N ARG A 267 27.21 -18.32 -9.39
CA ARG A 267 26.71 -19.20 -10.43
C ARG A 267 25.53 -18.48 -11.09
N PRO A 268 25.64 -18.05 -12.35
CA PRO A 268 24.53 -17.45 -13.06
C PRO A 268 23.42 -18.52 -13.19
N PRO A 269 22.21 -18.28 -12.65
CA PRO A 269 21.08 -19.17 -12.86
C PRO A 269 20.62 -19.10 -14.33
N PRO A 270 19.98 -20.16 -14.85
CA PRO A 270 19.38 -20.12 -16.17
C PRO A 270 18.32 -19.01 -16.24
N ALA A 271 18.31 -18.25 -17.33
CA ALA A 271 17.30 -17.22 -17.56
C ALA A 271 15.89 -17.86 -17.51
N PRO A 272 14.93 -17.26 -16.78
CA PRO A 272 13.57 -17.80 -16.71
C PRO A 272 12.98 -17.89 -18.12
N GLY A 273 12.42 -19.05 -18.44
CA GLY A 273 11.84 -19.33 -19.75
C GLY A 273 10.71 -18.35 -20.06
N ARG A 274 10.93 -17.42 -20.99
CA ARG A 274 9.87 -16.54 -21.49
C ARG A 274 8.85 -17.38 -22.23
N THR A 275 7.56 -17.17 -21.98
CA THR A 275 6.53 -17.82 -22.78
C THR A 275 6.57 -17.27 -24.20
N GLY A 276 7.05 -18.06 -25.15
CA GLY A 276 6.82 -17.87 -26.58
C GLY A 276 5.41 -18.27 -27.02
N ALA A 277 4.52 -18.60 -26.08
CA ALA A 277 3.17 -19.04 -26.37
C ALA A 277 2.30 -17.83 -26.75
N SER A 278 2.12 -17.60 -28.05
CA SER A 278 0.95 -16.90 -28.55
C SER A 278 -0.30 -17.62 -28.04
N GLY A 279 -1.09 -16.97 -27.19
CA GLY A 279 -2.21 -17.64 -26.54
C GLY A 279 -3.07 -16.70 -25.70
N GLU A 280 -4.30 -17.16 -25.47
CA GLU A 280 -5.28 -16.51 -24.63
C GLU A 280 -5.31 -17.23 -23.27
N VAL A 281 -5.08 -16.48 -22.19
CA VAL A 281 -5.02 -16.98 -20.81
C VAL A 281 -6.16 -16.33 -20.02
N ARG A 282 -7.05 -17.14 -19.47
CA ARG A 282 -8.07 -16.64 -18.53
C ARG A 282 -7.46 -16.51 -17.14
N VAL A 283 -7.63 -15.34 -16.54
CA VAL A 283 -7.22 -15.05 -15.17
C VAL A 283 -8.46 -14.72 -14.35
N TRP A 284 -8.50 -15.17 -13.11
CA TRP A 284 -9.64 -14.95 -12.23
C TRP A 284 -9.67 -13.53 -11.63
N SER A 285 -8.57 -12.77 -11.76
CA SER A 285 -8.44 -11.41 -11.28
C SER A 285 -7.59 -10.56 -12.23
N ALA A 286 -8.15 -9.44 -12.67
CA ALA A 286 -7.54 -8.40 -13.49
C ALA A 286 -6.77 -7.37 -12.64
N LEU A 287 -6.92 -7.44 -11.30
CA LEU A 287 -6.41 -6.43 -10.39
C LEU A 287 -4.88 -6.20 -10.50
N PRO A 288 -4.02 -7.23 -10.67
CA PRO A 288 -2.60 -6.98 -10.93
C PRO A 288 -2.36 -6.06 -12.13
N PHE A 289 -3.09 -6.27 -13.23
CA PHE A 289 -2.96 -5.45 -14.44
C PHE A 289 -3.46 -4.02 -14.21
N LEU A 290 -4.53 -3.84 -13.43
CA LEU A 290 -5.06 -2.52 -13.08
C LEU A 290 -4.08 -1.67 -12.26
N LEU A 291 -3.05 -2.25 -11.63
CA LEU A 291 -2.00 -1.50 -10.95
C LEU A 291 -1.03 -0.79 -11.92
N ALA A 292 -0.87 -1.30 -13.15
CA ALA A 292 0.12 -0.79 -14.09
C ALA A 292 -0.15 0.68 -14.47
N GLY A 293 -1.41 1.05 -14.71
CA GLY A 293 -1.79 2.42 -15.06
C GLY A 293 -1.49 3.44 -13.95
N PRO A 294 -1.96 3.22 -12.70
CA PRO A 294 -1.54 4.00 -11.54
C PRO A 294 -0.02 4.11 -11.37
N LEU A 295 0.72 3.00 -11.46
CA LEU A 295 2.18 3.00 -11.28
C LEU A 295 2.93 3.71 -12.41
N ALA A 296 2.42 3.66 -13.64
CA ALA A 296 2.97 4.41 -14.77
C ALA A 296 2.73 5.92 -14.61
N ARG A 297 1.51 6.32 -14.20
CA ARG A 297 1.19 7.75 -13.99
C ARG A 297 2.10 8.44 -12.97
N VAL A 298 2.55 7.71 -11.97
CA VAL A 298 3.46 8.24 -10.93
C VAL A 298 4.94 8.05 -11.29
N GLY A 299 5.26 7.53 -12.48
CA GLY A 299 6.63 7.30 -12.98
C GLY A 299 7.36 6.09 -12.38
N VAL A 300 6.70 5.32 -11.51
CA VAL A 300 7.32 4.14 -10.86
C VAL A 300 7.56 3.05 -11.88
N LEU A 301 6.61 2.82 -12.79
CA LEU A 301 6.79 1.80 -13.83
C LEU A 301 7.99 2.08 -14.73
N ASP A 302 8.17 3.36 -15.09
CA ASP A 302 9.27 3.83 -15.94
C ASP A 302 10.61 3.73 -15.22
N ALA A 303 10.64 3.83 -13.90
CA ALA A 303 11.85 3.67 -13.09
C ALA A 303 12.30 2.21 -12.92
N ILE A 304 11.40 1.22 -13.03
CA ILE A 304 11.73 -0.20 -12.79
C ILE A 304 12.81 -0.69 -13.77
N GLY A 305 12.63 -0.46 -15.06
CA GLY A 305 13.60 -0.90 -16.07
C GLY A 305 15.01 -0.34 -15.86
N PRO A 306 15.19 0.99 -15.84
CA PRO A 306 16.49 1.61 -15.65
C PRO A 306 17.15 1.25 -14.31
N ALA A 307 16.37 1.20 -13.21
CA ALA A 307 16.90 0.83 -11.90
C ALA A 307 17.46 -0.60 -11.93
N LEU A 308 16.75 -1.56 -12.53
CA LEU A 308 17.24 -2.93 -12.65
C LEU A 308 18.37 -3.06 -13.67
N ALA A 309 18.27 -2.41 -14.82
CA ALA A 309 19.29 -2.43 -15.86
C ALA A 309 20.63 -1.87 -15.39
N GLY A 310 20.61 -0.84 -14.54
CA GLY A 310 21.82 -0.25 -13.95
C GLY A 310 22.65 -1.19 -13.09
N LEU A 311 22.11 -2.36 -12.71
CA LEU A 311 22.82 -3.38 -11.93
C LEU A 311 22.80 -4.75 -12.63
N ASP A 312 22.55 -4.79 -13.95
CA ASP A 312 22.41 -6.02 -14.75
C ASP A 312 21.28 -6.97 -14.28
N LEU A 313 20.25 -6.42 -13.63
CA LEU A 313 19.11 -7.15 -13.07
C LEU A 313 17.85 -7.07 -13.95
N ALA A 314 17.93 -6.53 -15.16
CA ALA A 314 16.76 -6.38 -16.04
C ALA A 314 16.03 -7.71 -16.33
N GLY A 315 16.78 -8.83 -16.32
CA GLY A 315 16.22 -10.18 -16.46
C GLY A 315 15.30 -10.61 -15.30
N ASP A 316 15.42 -10.00 -14.13
CA ASP A 316 14.61 -10.31 -12.94
C ASP A 316 13.30 -9.49 -12.87
N ALA A 317 13.07 -8.55 -13.81
CA ALA A 317 11.85 -7.74 -13.85
C ALA A 317 10.54 -8.56 -13.85
N PRO A 318 10.42 -9.70 -14.59
CA PRO A 318 9.26 -10.58 -14.47
C PRO A 318 9.02 -11.16 -13.07
N LEU A 319 10.08 -11.47 -12.32
CA LEU A 319 9.95 -12.01 -10.96
C LEU A 319 9.52 -10.91 -9.97
N LEU A 320 10.01 -9.67 -10.14
CA LEU A 320 9.49 -8.50 -9.42
C LEU A 320 7.99 -8.28 -9.72
N ALA A 321 7.58 -8.39 -10.97
CA ALA A 321 6.17 -8.26 -11.37
C ALA A 321 5.30 -9.38 -10.79
N ALA A 322 5.77 -10.63 -10.78
CA ALA A 322 5.07 -11.73 -10.14
C ALA A 322 4.90 -11.50 -8.63
N ALA A 323 5.96 -11.03 -7.95
CA ALA A 323 5.92 -10.66 -6.55
C ALA A 323 4.88 -9.55 -6.29
N LEU A 324 4.86 -8.50 -7.13
CA LEU A 324 3.85 -7.43 -7.08
C LEU A 324 2.42 -7.97 -7.28
N ALA A 325 2.19 -8.86 -8.24
CA ALA A 325 0.88 -9.45 -8.46
C ALA A 325 0.37 -10.20 -7.22
N TYR A 326 1.24 -10.96 -6.54
CA TYR A 326 0.83 -11.69 -5.33
C TYR A 326 0.34 -10.78 -4.20
N LYS A 327 0.71 -9.50 -4.17
CA LYS A 327 0.21 -8.54 -3.17
C LYS A 327 -1.27 -8.19 -3.32
N VAL A 328 -1.85 -8.42 -4.50
CA VAL A 328 -3.26 -8.08 -4.76
C VAL A 328 -4.12 -9.28 -5.14
N LEU A 329 -3.54 -10.48 -5.12
CA LEU A 329 -4.25 -11.74 -5.34
C LEU A 329 -4.73 -12.34 -4.00
N GLY A 330 -5.03 -13.65 -4.01
CA GLY A 330 -5.49 -14.38 -2.83
C GLY A 330 -4.48 -14.37 -1.67
N VAL A 331 -4.99 -14.57 -0.45
CA VAL A 331 -4.17 -14.68 0.77
C VAL A 331 -3.31 -15.94 0.76
N THR A 332 -2.15 -15.90 1.42
CA THR A 332 -1.27 -17.07 1.54
C THR A 332 -1.82 -18.05 2.59
N ALA A 333 -2.14 -19.26 2.17
CA ALA A 333 -2.54 -20.33 3.07
C ALA A 333 -1.32 -20.81 3.88
N ARG A 334 -1.47 -20.96 5.19
CA ARG A 334 -0.37 -21.35 6.10
C ARG A 334 0.85 -20.42 6.01
N GLY A 335 0.66 -19.17 5.59
CA GLY A 335 1.71 -18.15 5.50
C GLY A 335 2.61 -18.21 4.28
N TRP A 336 2.58 -19.29 3.49
CA TRP A 336 3.46 -19.46 2.31
C TRP A 336 2.81 -20.08 1.07
N ARG A 337 1.73 -20.85 1.23
CA ARG A 337 1.13 -21.60 0.11
C ARG A 337 0.15 -20.74 -0.66
N ARG A 338 0.28 -20.71 -1.99
CA ARG A 338 -0.64 -19.98 -2.89
C ARG A 338 -1.64 -20.91 -3.56
N ALA A 339 -2.80 -20.37 -3.93
CA ALA A 339 -3.75 -21.12 -4.74
C ALA A 339 -3.27 -21.17 -6.20
N ARG A 340 -3.56 -22.28 -6.91
CA ARG A 340 -3.16 -22.47 -8.31
C ARG A 340 -3.61 -21.31 -9.22
N ARG A 341 -4.84 -20.81 -9.00
CA ARG A 341 -5.39 -19.68 -9.75
C ARG A 341 -4.59 -18.38 -9.56
N ASP A 342 -4.01 -18.17 -8.39
CA ASP A 342 -3.19 -16.99 -8.08
C ASP A 342 -1.87 -17.10 -8.83
N THR A 343 -1.25 -18.29 -8.83
CA THR A 343 -0.02 -18.54 -9.58
C THR A 343 -0.21 -18.35 -11.08
N VAL A 344 -1.36 -18.76 -11.64
CA VAL A 344 -1.68 -18.53 -13.06
C VAL A 344 -1.85 -17.04 -13.36
N ALA A 345 -2.58 -16.30 -12.51
CA ALA A 345 -2.78 -14.86 -12.69
C ALA A 345 -1.46 -14.07 -12.55
N ALA A 346 -0.63 -14.40 -11.56
CA ALA A 346 0.68 -13.79 -11.36
C ALA A 346 1.63 -14.08 -12.53
N ALA A 347 1.69 -15.33 -13.02
CA ALA A 347 2.49 -15.70 -14.18
C ALA A 347 2.06 -14.92 -15.43
N ALA A 348 0.74 -14.81 -15.68
CA ALA A 348 0.21 -14.04 -16.80
C ALA A 348 0.57 -12.55 -16.70
N PHE A 349 0.44 -11.94 -15.52
CA PHE A 349 0.84 -10.55 -15.30
C PHE A 349 2.34 -10.33 -15.54
N ALA A 350 3.18 -11.27 -15.11
CA ALA A 350 4.63 -11.22 -15.25
C ALA A 350 5.14 -11.61 -16.65
N GLY A 351 4.29 -12.17 -17.54
CA GLY A 351 4.75 -12.75 -18.81
C GLY A 351 5.61 -14.01 -18.64
N LEU A 352 5.38 -14.77 -17.57
CA LEU A 352 6.07 -16.01 -17.22
C LEU A 352 5.21 -17.24 -17.52
N ALA A 353 5.85 -18.40 -17.63
CA ALA A 353 5.14 -19.68 -17.68
C ALA A 353 4.62 -20.06 -16.29
N PRO A 354 3.36 -20.48 -16.13
CA PRO A 354 2.89 -21.00 -14.86
C PRO A 354 3.38 -22.45 -14.64
N PRO A 355 3.70 -22.84 -13.39
CA PRO A 355 3.72 -22.00 -12.20
C PRO A 355 5.00 -21.16 -12.09
N VAL A 356 4.92 -19.96 -11.48
CA VAL A 356 6.13 -19.22 -11.07
C VAL A 356 6.80 -19.97 -9.92
N PRO A 357 8.04 -20.48 -10.07
CA PRO A 357 8.69 -21.25 -9.02
C PRO A 357 9.04 -20.39 -7.80
N GLU A 358 8.74 -20.89 -6.60
CA GLU A 358 9.02 -20.17 -5.34
C GLU A 358 10.53 -19.98 -5.10
N GLU A 359 11.33 -20.96 -5.54
CA GLU A 359 12.80 -20.92 -5.45
C GLU A 359 13.38 -19.78 -6.31
N GLU A 360 12.81 -19.55 -7.49
CA GLU A 360 13.21 -18.45 -8.36
C GLU A 360 12.87 -17.08 -7.76
N LEU A 361 11.67 -16.95 -7.17
CA LEU A 361 11.27 -15.73 -6.45
C LEU A 361 12.17 -15.46 -5.24
N THR A 362 12.49 -16.50 -4.48
CA THR A 362 13.37 -16.42 -3.32
C THR A 362 14.79 -16.00 -3.72
N ALA A 363 15.33 -16.59 -4.78
CA ALA A 363 16.64 -16.23 -5.31
C ALA A 363 16.65 -14.80 -5.89
N ALA A 364 15.59 -14.40 -6.59
CA ALA A 364 15.43 -13.04 -7.11
C ALA A 364 15.33 -12.01 -6.00
N ALA A 365 14.67 -12.30 -4.88
CA ALA A 365 14.64 -11.39 -3.73
C ALA A 365 16.04 -11.03 -3.22
N GLY A 366 16.96 -12.01 -3.23
CA GLY A 366 18.36 -11.78 -2.90
C GLY A 366 19.09 -10.93 -3.93
N ARG A 367 18.93 -11.24 -5.23
CA ARG A 367 19.58 -10.52 -6.34
C ARG A 367 19.08 -9.08 -6.48
N LEU A 368 17.78 -8.86 -6.33
CA LEU A 368 17.14 -7.56 -6.50
C LEU A 368 17.49 -6.56 -5.40
N ARG A 369 17.91 -7.05 -4.22
CA ARG A 369 18.12 -6.24 -3.01
C ARG A 369 18.84 -4.90 -3.25
N PRO A 370 19.94 -4.81 -4.01
CA PRO A 370 20.65 -3.54 -4.17
C PRO A 370 19.88 -2.49 -5.00
N ALA A 371 18.98 -2.92 -5.88
CA ALA A 371 18.17 -2.05 -6.75
C ALA A 371 16.88 -1.55 -6.07
N LEU A 372 16.33 -2.32 -5.13
CA LEU A 372 15.03 -2.04 -4.51
C LEU A 372 14.94 -0.64 -3.86
N PRO A 373 15.98 -0.12 -3.16
CA PRO A 373 15.88 1.20 -2.55
C PRO A 373 15.72 2.35 -3.54
N VAL A 374 16.21 2.21 -4.78
CA VAL A 374 15.95 3.23 -5.82
C VAL A 374 14.46 3.26 -6.19
N LEU A 375 13.83 2.09 -6.28
CA LEU A 375 12.39 1.99 -6.53
C LEU A 375 11.58 2.57 -5.36
N ASP A 376 11.97 2.25 -4.12
CA ASP A 376 11.35 2.79 -2.90
C ASP A 376 11.51 4.31 -2.82
N GLY A 377 12.66 4.84 -3.22
CA GLY A 377 12.92 6.28 -3.29
C GLY A 377 12.03 6.98 -4.33
N VAL A 378 11.88 6.42 -5.53
CA VAL A 378 10.98 6.97 -6.56
C VAL A 378 9.52 6.93 -6.10
N LEU A 379 9.09 5.82 -5.49
CA LEU A 379 7.77 5.70 -4.86
C LEU A 379 7.55 6.80 -3.81
N ALA A 380 8.51 6.97 -2.91
CA ALA A 380 8.45 7.96 -1.84
C ALA A 380 8.40 9.40 -2.37
N LEU A 381 9.17 9.73 -3.41
CA LEU A 381 9.15 11.06 -4.04
C LEU A 381 7.79 11.35 -4.67
N ALA A 382 7.21 10.38 -5.39
CA ALA A 382 5.90 10.55 -6.00
C ALA A 382 4.81 10.85 -4.96
N VAL A 383 4.83 10.15 -3.82
CA VAL A 383 3.88 10.41 -2.72
C VAL A 383 4.19 11.73 -2.02
N SER A 384 5.46 12.02 -1.75
CA SER A 384 5.88 13.25 -1.05
C SER A 384 5.49 14.51 -1.83
N ARG A 385 5.57 14.48 -3.18
CA ARG A 385 5.15 15.58 -4.04
C ARG A 385 3.65 15.89 -3.94
N GLY A 386 2.82 14.87 -3.75
CA GLY A 386 1.37 15.00 -3.65
C GLY A 386 0.84 15.22 -2.23
N HIS A 387 1.70 15.14 -1.22
CA HIS A 387 1.29 15.22 0.18
C HIS A 387 1.11 16.68 0.64
N ASP A 388 0.00 16.96 1.31
CA ASP A 388 -0.23 18.23 1.99
C ASP A 388 0.37 18.17 3.41
N ALA A 389 1.38 19.01 3.68
CA ALA A 389 2.04 19.06 4.99
C ALA A 389 1.11 19.48 6.15
N ALA A 390 -0.10 19.98 5.87
CA ALA A 390 -1.13 20.21 6.88
C ALA A 390 -1.82 18.92 7.35
N ASP A 391 -1.80 17.87 6.52
CA ASP A 391 -2.33 16.55 6.85
C ASP A 391 -1.24 15.71 7.54
N PRO A 392 -1.62 14.86 8.51
CA PRO A 392 -0.64 14.08 9.24
C PRO A 392 -0.07 12.93 8.41
N LEU A 393 1.13 12.48 8.76
CA LEU A 393 1.59 11.14 8.39
C LEU A 393 1.25 10.15 9.49
N LEU A 394 1.12 8.88 9.14
CA LEU A 394 0.88 7.78 10.05
C LEU A 394 2.12 6.89 10.12
N VAL A 395 2.45 6.43 11.33
CA VAL A 395 3.52 5.44 11.55
C VAL A 395 2.95 4.24 12.31
N THR A 396 3.28 3.03 11.86
CA THR A 396 2.98 1.79 12.60
C THR A 396 4.10 0.76 12.41
N GLY A 397 4.14 -0.23 13.29
CA GLY A 397 4.99 -1.40 13.13
C GLY A 397 4.39 -2.40 12.14
N ALA A 398 5.18 -2.87 11.18
CA ALA A 398 4.77 -3.87 10.21
C ALA A 398 5.96 -4.76 9.84
N ALA A 399 5.75 -6.08 9.74
CA ALA A 399 6.74 -7.09 9.33
C ALA A 399 8.19 -6.81 9.79
N GLY A 400 8.38 -6.57 11.10
CA GLY A 400 9.70 -6.35 11.70
C GLY A 400 10.33 -4.96 11.47
N GLY A 401 9.60 -4.00 10.89
CA GLY A 401 10.03 -2.62 10.73
C GLY A 401 8.89 -1.62 10.96
N LEU A 402 9.08 -0.39 10.49
CA LEU A 402 8.14 0.72 10.55
C LEU A 402 7.68 1.10 9.15
N LEU A 403 6.37 1.26 9.01
CA LEU A 403 5.72 1.74 7.79
C LEU A 403 5.24 3.18 8.01
N LEU A 404 5.64 4.09 7.12
CA LEU A 404 5.19 5.48 7.05
C LEU A 404 4.15 5.62 5.94
N VAL A 405 3.00 6.22 6.25
CA VAL A 405 1.84 6.31 5.34
C VAL A 405 1.24 7.71 5.39
N ASP A 406 0.82 8.25 4.25
CA ASP A 406 -0.02 9.45 4.18
C ASP A 406 -1.44 9.18 4.72
N ALA A 407 -1.95 10.05 5.60
CA ALA A 407 -3.25 9.82 6.25
C ALA A 407 -4.47 10.01 5.34
N GLN A 408 -4.34 10.82 4.28
CA GLN A 408 -5.45 11.27 3.43
C GLN A 408 -6.00 10.13 2.57
N GLY A 409 -5.11 9.36 1.95
CA GLY A 409 -5.48 8.21 1.09
C GLY A 409 -4.89 6.87 1.50
N LEU A 410 -4.18 6.82 2.65
CA LEU A 410 -3.35 5.68 3.04
C LEU A 410 -2.28 5.34 1.97
N PHE A 411 -1.69 6.36 1.34
CA PHE A 411 -0.59 6.17 0.41
C PHE A 411 0.69 5.79 1.17
N PRO A 412 1.25 4.59 0.96
CA PRO A 412 2.47 4.21 1.64
C PRO A 412 3.65 5.07 1.14
N VAL A 413 4.37 5.70 2.05
CA VAL A 413 5.49 6.60 1.73
C VAL A 413 6.80 5.84 1.77
N ALA A 414 7.06 5.11 2.87
CA ALA A 414 8.36 4.47 3.11
C ALA A 414 8.26 3.32 4.11
N TRP A 415 9.27 2.45 4.08
CA TRP A 415 9.46 1.39 5.06
C TRP A 415 10.91 1.39 5.55
N ALA A 416 11.11 1.41 6.86
CA ALA A 416 12.45 1.34 7.46
C ALA A 416 12.48 0.34 8.62
N ASP A 417 13.66 -0.15 8.99
CA ASP A 417 13.79 -1.00 10.18
C ASP A 417 13.56 -0.20 11.48
N GLU A 418 13.97 1.06 11.49
CA GLU A 418 13.98 1.95 12.66
C GLU A 418 13.52 3.37 12.31
N ALA A 419 13.15 4.14 13.33
CA ALA A 419 12.62 5.50 13.15
C ALA A 419 13.59 6.46 12.42
N PRO A 420 14.92 6.44 12.64
CA PRO A 420 15.85 7.28 11.90
C PRO A 420 15.76 7.10 10.37
N GLY A 421 15.48 5.88 9.90
CA GLY A 421 15.31 5.60 8.47
C GLY A 421 14.07 6.24 7.85
N LEU A 422 13.07 6.63 8.65
CA LEU A 422 11.88 7.34 8.16
C LEU A 422 12.07 8.85 8.04
N LEU A 423 13.10 9.42 8.68
CA LEU A 423 13.28 10.87 8.78
C LEU A 423 13.51 11.57 7.42
N PRO A 424 14.30 11.01 6.49
CA PRO A 424 14.43 11.59 5.15
C PRO A 424 13.07 11.73 4.45
N HIS A 425 12.23 10.70 4.54
CA HIS A 425 10.89 10.69 3.93
C HIS A 425 9.93 11.67 4.60
N TRP A 426 9.94 11.76 5.94
CA TRP A 426 9.16 12.75 6.68
C TRP A 426 9.53 14.20 6.32
N ARG A 427 10.83 14.47 6.11
CA ARG A 427 11.30 15.78 5.64
C ARG A 427 10.87 16.07 4.22
N ALA A 428 10.92 15.08 3.33
CA ALA A 428 10.45 15.20 1.94
C ALA A 428 8.95 15.53 1.87
N CYS A 429 8.15 15.05 2.83
CA CYS A 429 6.74 15.40 3.00
C CYS A 429 6.50 16.77 3.67
N GLY A 430 7.53 17.61 3.89
CA GLY A 430 7.34 18.95 4.47
C GLY A 430 7.25 18.99 6.00
N ARG A 431 7.67 17.92 6.69
CA ARG A 431 7.69 17.80 8.17
C ARG A 431 6.31 17.92 8.87
N PRO A 432 5.28 17.19 8.40
CA PRO A 432 3.96 17.18 9.00
C PRO A 432 3.95 16.56 10.41
N PRO A 433 2.89 16.75 11.21
CA PRO A 433 2.68 15.99 12.42
C PRO A 433 2.51 14.49 12.13
N VAL A 434 2.99 13.64 13.03
CA VAL A 434 2.93 12.18 12.90
C VAL A 434 1.97 11.56 13.91
N LEU A 435 1.07 10.69 13.43
CA LEU A 435 0.22 9.84 14.27
C LEU A 435 0.86 8.46 14.39
N VAL A 436 1.42 8.15 15.57
CA VAL A 436 1.98 6.83 15.85
C VAL A 436 0.85 5.90 16.29
N CYS A 437 0.48 5.01 15.38
CA CYS A 437 -0.63 4.07 15.49
C CYS A 437 -0.19 2.75 16.16
N GLU A 438 -1.17 1.96 16.59
CA GLU A 438 -0.92 0.66 17.21
C GLU A 438 -0.24 -0.32 16.25
N GLY A 439 0.72 -1.07 16.78
CA GLY A 439 1.52 -2.06 16.06
C GLY A 439 2.76 -2.47 16.87
N PRO A 440 3.48 -3.54 16.46
CA PRO A 440 4.73 -3.95 17.09
C PRO A 440 5.86 -2.96 16.77
N LEU A 441 5.92 -1.84 17.49
CA LEU A 441 6.98 -0.84 17.31
C LEU A 441 8.33 -1.33 17.84
N PRO A 442 9.45 -1.01 17.17
CA PRO A 442 10.78 -1.21 17.72
C PRO A 442 10.96 -0.46 19.05
N PRO A 443 11.68 -1.03 20.03
CA PRO A 443 12.03 -0.32 21.26
C PRO A 443 12.75 0.98 20.93
N GLY A 444 12.39 2.08 21.59
CA GLY A 444 13.03 3.38 21.36
C GLY A 444 12.41 4.21 20.22
N CYS A 445 11.49 3.67 19.43
CA CYS A 445 10.84 4.39 18.31
C CYS A 445 10.33 5.79 18.71
N LEU A 446 9.60 5.92 19.83
CA LEU A 446 9.10 7.22 20.31
C LEU A 446 10.22 8.17 20.73
N ARG A 447 11.29 7.64 21.33
CA ARG A 447 12.47 8.42 21.73
C ARG A 447 13.22 8.94 20.51
N ASP A 448 13.40 8.12 19.49
CA ASP A 448 14.13 8.49 18.28
C ASP A 448 13.36 9.53 17.47
N LEU A 449 12.03 9.38 17.36
CA LEU A 449 11.17 10.40 16.75
C LEU A 449 11.24 11.73 17.51
N ALA A 450 11.17 11.69 18.84
CA ALA A 450 11.28 12.90 19.67
C ALA A 450 12.68 13.55 19.57
N ALA A 451 13.75 12.76 19.59
CA ALA A 451 15.12 13.23 19.45
C ALA A 451 15.36 13.88 18.08
N ALA A 452 14.67 13.41 17.04
CA ALA A 452 14.66 14.00 15.71
C ALA A 452 13.75 15.25 15.60
N GLY A 453 13.06 15.64 16.66
CA GLY A 453 12.16 16.78 16.69
C GLY A 453 10.85 16.55 15.93
N VAL A 454 10.45 15.30 15.72
CA VAL A 454 9.21 14.96 15.02
C VAL A 454 8.02 15.26 15.94
N PRO A 455 7.10 16.18 15.57
CA PRO A 455 5.90 16.40 16.34
C PRO A 455 4.98 15.19 16.15
N PHE A 456 4.77 14.39 17.20
CA PHE A 456 3.91 13.22 17.11
C PHE A 456 2.84 13.15 18.20
N LEU A 457 1.80 12.36 17.90
CA LEU A 457 0.71 11.98 18.78
C LEU A 457 0.55 10.45 18.79
N THR A 458 0.26 9.87 19.95
CA THR A 458 0.00 8.43 20.05
C THR A 458 -1.00 8.10 21.15
N ALA A 459 -1.73 6.98 20.97
CA ALA A 459 -2.51 6.32 22.01
C ALA A 459 -1.75 5.12 22.62
N LEU A 460 -0.51 4.89 22.21
CA LEU A 460 0.33 3.85 22.78
C LEU A 460 0.86 4.27 24.15
N ARG A 461 0.86 3.32 25.07
CA ARG A 461 1.40 3.54 26.39
C ARG A 461 2.92 3.72 26.30
N PRO A 462 3.48 4.86 26.74
CA PRO A 462 4.91 5.10 26.67
C PRO A 462 5.68 4.14 27.57
N LEU A 463 6.92 3.84 27.16
CA LEU A 463 7.90 3.13 27.96
C LEU A 463 8.62 4.08 28.91
N ARG A 464 9.34 3.52 29.89
CA ARG A 464 10.16 4.32 30.81
C ARG A 464 11.25 5.05 30.02
N GLY A 465 11.32 6.37 30.20
CA GLY A 465 12.32 7.22 29.55
C GLY A 465 11.94 7.67 28.14
N ASP A 466 10.70 7.45 27.70
CA ASP A 466 10.17 8.11 26.51
C ASP A 466 9.87 9.58 26.83
N PRO A 467 10.39 10.54 26.03
CA PRO A 467 10.22 11.98 26.25
C PRO A 467 8.84 12.45 25.75
N VAL A 468 7.79 12.02 26.45
CA VAL A 468 6.40 12.29 26.06
C VAL A 468 5.57 12.85 27.20
N THR A 469 4.64 13.73 26.84
CA THR A 469 3.71 14.37 27.77
C THR A 469 2.30 13.88 27.51
N ARG A 470 1.57 13.54 28.58
CA ARG A 470 0.16 13.17 28.48
C ARG A 470 -0.68 14.40 28.17
N LEU A 471 -1.54 14.31 27.17
CA LEU A 471 -2.50 15.37 26.85
C LEU A 471 -3.74 15.27 27.74
N PRO A 472 -4.38 16.41 28.09
CA PRO A 472 -5.64 16.45 28.84
C PRO A 472 -6.81 16.06 27.93
N TRP A 473 -6.86 14.80 27.52
CA TRP A 473 -7.89 14.25 26.62
C TRP A 473 -8.72 13.17 27.32
N ARG A 474 -9.91 12.87 26.78
CA ARG A 474 -10.86 11.90 27.37
C ARG A 474 -10.25 10.50 27.46
N THR A 475 -9.54 10.10 26.41
CA THR A 475 -8.73 8.88 26.38
C THR A 475 -7.26 9.23 26.62
N PRO A 476 -6.46 8.32 27.21
CA PRO A 476 -5.02 8.52 27.32
C PRO A 476 -4.41 8.71 25.92
N VAL A 477 -3.88 9.90 25.68
CA VAL A 477 -3.14 10.27 24.47
C VAL A 477 -1.88 11.00 24.92
N TRP A 478 -0.78 10.76 24.22
CA TRP A 478 0.54 11.31 24.50
C TRP A 478 1.07 12.05 23.29
N SER A 479 1.81 13.12 23.51
CA SER A 479 2.58 13.82 22.47
C SER A 479 4.06 13.85 22.82
N ALA A 480 4.90 14.07 21.82
CA ALA A 480 6.29 14.45 22.06
C ALA A 480 6.36 15.66 23.02
N GLU A 481 7.32 15.64 23.95
CA GLU A 481 7.54 16.74 24.89
C GLU A 481 7.81 18.05 24.14
N GLY A 482 7.13 19.14 24.51
CA GLY A 482 7.25 20.45 23.86
C GLY A 482 6.54 20.58 22.51
N ALA A 483 6.05 19.49 21.91
CA ALA A 483 5.32 19.55 20.64
C ALA A 483 3.91 20.13 20.84
N ARG A 484 3.51 21.04 19.95
CA ARG A 484 2.13 21.53 19.86
C ARG A 484 1.39 20.74 18.79
N VAL A 485 0.45 19.90 19.20
CA VAL A 485 -0.36 19.10 18.28
C VAL A 485 -1.80 19.61 18.29
N ALA A 486 -2.40 19.75 17.11
CA ALA A 486 -3.78 20.22 16.98
C ALA A 486 -4.76 19.21 17.62
N PRO A 487 -5.75 19.65 18.44
CA PRO A 487 -6.71 18.76 19.08
C PRO A 487 -7.51 17.87 18.11
N ARG A 488 -7.73 18.32 16.86
CA ARG A 488 -8.40 17.53 15.81
C ARG A 488 -7.74 16.16 15.61
N LEU A 489 -6.40 16.13 15.65
CA LEU A 489 -5.61 14.94 15.41
C LEU A 489 -5.83 13.86 16.48
N ALA A 490 -6.12 14.27 17.73
CA ALA A 490 -6.47 13.35 18.80
C ALA A 490 -7.86 12.71 18.62
N ALA A 491 -8.79 13.43 17.98
CA ALA A 491 -10.10 12.89 17.65
C ALA A 491 -10.06 11.92 16.45
N GLU A 492 -9.19 12.19 15.47
CA GLU A 492 -9.07 11.41 14.23
C GLU A 492 -8.21 10.14 14.39
N LEU A 493 -7.30 10.13 15.37
CA LEU A 493 -6.33 9.04 15.61
C LEU A 493 -6.94 7.62 15.60
N PRO A 494 -8.07 7.32 16.28
CA PRO A 494 -8.64 5.97 16.26
C PRO A 494 -9.08 5.52 14.87
N GLY A 495 -9.62 6.44 14.05
CA GLY A 495 -10.05 6.15 12.69
C GLY A 495 -8.87 5.82 11.78
N HIS A 496 -7.81 6.64 11.85
CA HIS A 496 -6.57 6.39 11.11
C HIS A 496 -5.89 5.08 11.53
N ALA A 497 -5.79 4.82 12.82
CA ALA A 497 -5.19 3.60 13.35
C ALA A 497 -5.93 2.34 12.86
N GLY A 498 -7.27 2.36 12.88
CA GLY A 498 -8.08 1.23 12.39
C GLY A 498 -7.88 0.95 10.90
N ARG A 499 -7.87 1.99 10.05
CA ARG A 499 -7.63 1.80 8.61
C ARG A 499 -6.21 1.33 8.31
N LEU A 500 -5.21 1.92 8.97
CA LEU A 500 -3.81 1.54 8.80
C LEU A 500 -3.56 0.09 9.24
N ALA A 501 -4.16 -0.35 10.36
CA ALA A 501 -4.10 -1.75 10.78
C ALA A 501 -4.73 -2.68 9.74
N GLY A 502 -5.84 -2.25 9.11
CA GLY A 502 -6.47 -2.95 7.99
C GLY A 502 -5.52 -3.12 6.79
N LEU A 503 -4.82 -2.05 6.41
CA LEU A 503 -3.83 -2.05 5.33
C LEU A 503 -2.67 -3.00 5.63
N VAL A 504 -2.05 -2.88 6.81
CA VAL A 504 -0.92 -3.73 7.23
C VAL A 504 -1.34 -5.20 7.25
N ARG A 505 -2.51 -5.52 7.81
CA ARG A 505 -3.03 -6.89 7.80
C ARG A 505 -3.21 -7.41 6.38
N ALA A 506 -3.91 -6.65 5.53
CA ALA A 506 -4.27 -7.10 4.19
C ALA A 506 -3.05 -7.29 3.28
N LEU A 507 -2.12 -6.33 3.28
CA LEU A 507 -0.98 -6.37 2.36
C LEU A 507 0.24 -7.02 3.00
N ALA A 508 0.68 -6.60 4.19
CA ALA A 508 1.94 -7.11 4.76
C ALA A 508 1.81 -8.50 5.39
N ALA A 509 0.71 -8.79 6.09
CA ALA A 509 0.56 -10.04 6.83
C ALA A 509 -0.07 -11.18 6.00
N GLU A 510 -1.18 -10.91 5.31
CA GLU A 510 -1.98 -11.94 4.63
C GLU A 510 -1.49 -12.29 3.22
N ARG A 511 -0.76 -11.40 2.56
CA ARG A 511 -0.38 -11.52 1.14
C ARG A 511 1.14 -11.37 0.97
N ARG A 512 1.90 -12.34 1.48
CA ARG A 512 3.35 -12.36 1.31
C ARG A 512 3.73 -12.70 -0.14
N ALA A 513 4.51 -11.83 -0.77
CA ALA A 513 5.03 -11.99 -2.12
C ALA A 513 6.22 -12.96 -2.21
N ALA A 514 7.09 -13.00 -1.20
CA ALA A 514 8.22 -13.92 -1.14
C ALA A 514 8.41 -14.50 0.28
N PRO A 515 7.46 -15.33 0.76
CA PRO A 515 7.43 -15.79 2.15
C PRO A 515 8.64 -16.60 2.60
N LEU A 516 9.38 -17.21 1.67
CA LEU A 516 10.58 -18.01 1.95
C LEU A 516 11.89 -17.21 1.79
N ALA A 517 11.83 -15.93 1.40
CA ALA A 517 13.01 -15.08 1.36
C ALA A 517 13.58 -14.85 2.77
N ALA A 518 14.91 -14.88 2.88
CA ALA A 518 15.61 -14.66 4.15
C ALA A 518 15.50 -13.22 4.66
N ARG A 519 15.22 -12.27 3.76
CA ARG A 519 15.02 -10.85 4.05
C ARG A 519 13.74 -10.36 3.40
N ASP A 520 13.13 -9.36 4.02
CA ASP A 520 11.85 -8.79 3.58
C ASP A 520 12.01 -7.60 2.62
N ASP A 521 13.20 -7.32 2.08
CA ASP A 521 13.44 -6.15 1.21
C ASP A 521 12.48 -6.14 0.00
N LEU A 522 12.41 -7.26 -0.75
CA LEU A 522 11.47 -7.41 -1.87
C LEU A 522 10.02 -7.25 -1.40
N GLU A 523 9.68 -7.86 -0.27
CA GLU A 523 8.34 -7.83 0.33
C GLU A 523 7.90 -6.39 0.63
N ARG A 524 8.80 -5.57 1.19
CA ARG A 524 8.56 -4.17 1.52
C ARG A 524 8.30 -3.37 0.25
N THR A 525 9.20 -3.42 -0.73
CA THR A 525 9.07 -2.66 -1.98
C THR A 525 7.78 -3.00 -2.72
N VAL A 526 7.45 -4.28 -2.90
CA VAL A 526 6.19 -4.63 -3.59
C VAL A 526 4.95 -4.32 -2.75
N THR A 527 5.07 -4.25 -1.41
CA THR A 527 3.99 -3.75 -0.55
C THR A 527 3.76 -2.26 -0.75
N LEU A 528 4.82 -1.46 -0.81
CA LEU A 528 4.75 -0.02 -1.08
C LEU A 528 4.12 0.21 -2.47
N ALA A 529 4.61 -0.47 -3.50
CA ALA A 529 4.09 -0.34 -4.87
C ALA A 529 2.62 -0.79 -5.00
N ALA A 530 2.25 -1.94 -4.42
CA ALA A 530 0.86 -2.40 -4.44
C ALA A 530 -0.07 -1.46 -3.66
N GLY A 531 0.36 -1.01 -2.48
CA GLY A 531 -0.40 -0.07 -1.66
C GLY A 531 -0.62 1.27 -2.36
N LEU A 532 0.42 1.81 -3.01
CA LEU A 532 0.32 3.02 -3.83
C LEU A 532 -0.66 2.84 -4.99
N GLY A 533 -0.53 1.76 -5.77
CA GLY A 533 -1.42 1.49 -6.90
C GLY A 533 -2.89 1.35 -6.47
N LEU A 534 -3.15 0.63 -5.36
CA LEU A 534 -4.49 0.47 -4.80
C LEU A 534 -5.05 1.78 -4.24
N ALA A 535 -4.23 2.58 -3.54
CA ALA A 535 -4.63 3.87 -2.99
C ALA A 535 -4.98 4.84 -4.12
N THR A 536 -4.21 4.85 -5.21
CA THR A 536 -4.51 5.65 -6.41
C THR A 536 -5.82 5.20 -7.07
N ILE A 537 -6.08 3.91 -7.20
CA ILE A 537 -7.37 3.41 -7.70
C ILE A 537 -8.52 3.88 -6.81
N ALA A 538 -8.38 3.73 -5.49
CA ALA A 538 -9.40 4.17 -4.54
C ALA A 538 -9.66 5.68 -4.62
N TRP A 539 -8.58 6.46 -4.71
CA TRP A 539 -8.62 7.90 -4.85
C TRP A 539 -9.38 8.34 -6.10
N MET A 540 -9.01 7.80 -7.26
CA MET A 540 -9.61 8.14 -8.55
C MET A 540 -11.09 7.77 -8.65
N LEU A 541 -11.53 6.72 -7.96
CA LEU A 541 -12.90 6.23 -8.06
C LEU A 541 -13.83 6.84 -7.00
N TRP A 542 -13.32 7.16 -5.82
CA TRP A 542 -14.17 7.32 -4.63
C TRP A 542 -13.91 8.56 -3.80
N ARG A 543 -12.83 9.33 -4.01
CA ARG A 543 -12.47 10.48 -3.16
C ARG A 543 -13.62 11.48 -2.95
N ASP A 544 -14.48 11.67 -3.95
CA ASP A 544 -15.60 12.63 -3.91
C ASP A 544 -16.82 12.09 -3.15
N ARG A 545 -16.83 10.82 -2.74
CA ARG A 545 -18.01 10.12 -2.18
C ARG A 545 -17.74 9.45 -0.84
N GLU A 546 -16.52 8.97 -0.63
CA GLU A 546 -16.09 8.30 0.59
C GLU A 546 -14.59 8.48 0.78
N THR A 547 -14.09 8.24 1.99
CA THR A 547 -12.65 8.34 2.22
C THR A 547 -11.91 7.24 1.45
N PRO A 548 -10.91 7.58 0.62
CA PRO A 548 -10.14 6.59 -0.12
C PRO A 548 -9.47 5.58 0.80
N ASP A 549 -9.58 4.30 0.44
CA ASP A 549 -8.98 3.20 1.19
C ASP A 549 -8.48 2.10 0.21
N PRO A 550 -7.16 1.82 0.16
CA PRO A 550 -6.58 0.77 -0.69
C PRO A 550 -7.15 -0.62 -0.43
N VAL A 551 -7.57 -0.94 0.80
CA VAL A 551 -8.16 -2.25 1.14
C VAL A 551 -9.56 -2.39 0.56
N VAL A 552 -10.29 -1.27 0.44
CA VAL A 552 -11.58 -1.24 -0.27
C VAL A 552 -11.38 -1.47 -1.77
N ALA A 553 -10.34 -0.88 -2.38
CA ALA A 553 -9.97 -1.17 -3.78
C ALA A 553 -9.62 -2.65 -3.98
N LEU A 554 -8.77 -3.20 -3.12
CA LEU A 554 -8.39 -4.60 -3.13
C LEU A 554 -9.64 -5.50 -3.08
N THR A 555 -10.55 -5.24 -2.15
CA THR A 555 -11.75 -6.06 -1.95
C THR A 555 -12.74 -5.96 -3.10
N ARG A 556 -12.97 -4.76 -3.64
CA ARG A 556 -13.98 -4.51 -4.68
C ARG A 556 -13.59 -5.05 -6.06
N PHE A 557 -12.29 -5.20 -6.32
CA PHE A 557 -11.76 -5.69 -7.59
C PHE A 557 -11.08 -7.07 -7.50
N ALA A 558 -11.03 -7.70 -6.31
CA ALA A 558 -10.42 -9.01 -6.11
C ALA A 558 -10.94 -10.08 -7.09
N ASP A 559 -12.25 -10.08 -7.34
CA ASP A 559 -12.96 -11.06 -8.17
C ASP A 559 -13.27 -10.56 -9.59
N LEU A 560 -12.64 -9.47 -10.05
CA LEU A 560 -12.81 -8.98 -11.42
C LEU A 560 -11.99 -9.87 -12.36
N ASP A 561 -12.59 -10.88 -12.97
CA ASP A 561 -11.91 -11.75 -13.93
C ASP A 561 -11.49 -11.02 -15.22
N ALA A 562 -10.58 -11.63 -15.97
CA ALA A 562 -10.15 -11.11 -17.26
C ALA A 562 -9.60 -12.20 -18.18
N THR A 563 -9.51 -11.85 -19.45
CA THR A 563 -8.85 -12.67 -20.46
C THR A 563 -7.65 -11.93 -21.03
N VAL A 564 -6.47 -12.53 -20.93
CA VAL A 564 -5.18 -11.94 -21.31
C VAL A 564 -4.68 -12.58 -22.60
N ARG A 565 -4.39 -11.77 -23.62
CA ARG A 565 -3.85 -12.22 -24.89
C ARG A 565 -2.49 -11.58 -25.13
N PHE A 566 -1.48 -12.42 -25.35
CA PHE A 566 -0.13 -11.97 -25.64
C PHE A 566 0.06 -11.83 -27.16
N GLU A 567 0.37 -10.62 -27.60
CA GLU A 567 0.72 -10.29 -28.97
C GLU A 567 2.20 -9.90 -29.05
N ARG A 568 2.68 -9.65 -30.27
CA ARG A 568 4.07 -9.27 -30.53
C ARG A 568 4.43 -7.96 -29.83
N ASP A 569 3.59 -6.93 -30.01
CA ASP A 569 3.88 -5.57 -29.55
C ASP A 569 2.96 -5.12 -28.39
N ALA A 570 1.99 -5.96 -28.01
CA ALA A 570 1.01 -5.65 -26.98
C ALA A 570 0.62 -6.86 -26.13
N VAL A 571 0.12 -6.59 -24.92
CA VAL A 571 -0.60 -7.54 -24.08
C VAL A 571 -2.01 -6.98 -23.89
N ARG A 572 -3.03 -7.67 -24.40
CA ARG A 572 -4.42 -7.22 -24.32
C ARG A 572 -5.11 -7.86 -23.14
N VAL A 573 -5.68 -7.06 -22.26
CA VAL A 573 -6.49 -7.50 -21.12
C VAL A 573 -7.95 -7.15 -21.40
N ARG A 574 -8.76 -8.18 -21.62
CA ARG A 574 -10.22 -8.07 -21.77
C ARG A 574 -10.87 -8.20 -20.41
N VAL A 575 -11.55 -7.14 -19.98
CA VAL A 575 -12.28 -7.06 -18.71
C VAL A 575 -13.78 -7.17 -19.01
N PRO A 576 -14.57 -7.94 -18.22
CA PRO A 576 -16.01 -8.07 -18.41
C PRO A 576 -16.71 -6.72 -18.39
N LEU A 577 -17.64 -6.54 -19.32
CA LEU A 577 -18.50 -5.36 -19.36
C LEU A 577 -19.41 -5.30 -18.13
N GLY A 578 -19.67 -4.09 -17.65
CA GLY A 578 -20.57 -3.86 -16.52
C GLY A 578 -20.23 -2.59 -15.76
N ARG A 579 -20.82 -2.44 -14.56
CA ARG A 579 -20.63 -1.24 -13.74
C ARG A 579 -19.16 -1.00 -13.37
N ARG A 580 -18.45 -2.06 -12.95
CA ARG A 580 -17.02 -1.97 -12.58
C ARG A 580 -16.18 -1.51 -13.77
N HIS A 581 -16.39 -2.09 -14.96
CA HIS A 581 -15.73 -1.65 -16.19
C HIS A 581 -16.05 -0.18 -16.51
N ALA A 582 -17.31 0.23 -16.44
CA ALA A 582 -17.70 1.62 -16.72
C ALA A 582 -17.06 2.61 -15.74
N ASP A 583 -16.96 2.26 -14.46
CA ASP A 583 -16.30 3.08 -13.44
C ASP A 583 -14.78 3.17 -13.70
N LEU A 584 -14.11 2.05 -14.01
CA LEU A 584 -12.69 2.02 -14.40
C LEU A 584 -12.41 2.84 -15.67
N LEU A 585 -13.27 2.71 -16.69
CA LEU A 585 -13.16 3.45 -17.95
C LEU A 585 -13.31 4.95 -17.73
N ARG A 586 -14.35 5.38 -16.99
CA ARG A 586 -14.60 6.80 -16.70
C ARG A 586 -13.46 7.43 -15.91
N ALA A 587 -12.85 6.67 -15.01
CA ALA A 587 -11.68 7.11 -14.25
C ALA A 587 -10.37 7.01 -15.05
N GLY A 588 -10.37 6.57 -16.31
CA GLY A 588 -9.14 6.41 -17.09
C GLY A 588 -8.17 5.37 -16.50
N LEU A 589 -8.68 4.40 -15.74
CA LEU A 589 -7.90 3.27 -15.20
C LEU A 589 -7.68 2.16 -16.25
N LEU A 590 -8.39 2.23 -17.38
CA LEU A 590 -8.26 1.32 -18.53
C LEU A 590 -7.47 1.96 -19.70
N ALA A 591 -6.72 3.02 -19.44
CA ALA A 591 -5.84 3.60 -20.45
C ALA A 591 -4.68 2.64 -20.78
N ASP A 592 -4.20 2.70 -22.01
CA ASP A 592 -3.05 1.90 -22.44
C ASP A 592 -1.78 2.32 -21.68
N VAL A 593 -0.97 1.34 -21.30
CA VAL A 593 0.29 1.53 -20.58
C VAL A 593 1.44 1.07 -21.48
N PRO A 594 2.18 1.98 -22.11
CA PRO A 594 3.29 1.63 -22.99
C PRO A 594 4.50 1.12 -22.18
N GLY A 595 5.43 0.45 -22.85
CA GLY A 595 6.78 0.24 -22.30
C GLY A 595 6.87 -0.66 -21.06
N VAL A 596 5.91 -1.58 -20.83
CA VAL A 596 5.92 -2.40 -19.61
C VAL A 596 7.13 -3.33 -19.60
N VAL A 597 8.13 -3.01 -18.75
CA VAL A 597 9.46 -3.63 -18.78
C VAL A 597 9.43 -5.15 -18.64
N TRP A 598 8.67 -5.69 -17.68
CA TRP A 598 8.59 -7.14 -17.48
C TRP A 598 7.84 -7.87 -18.59
N LEU A 599 7.02 -7.14 -19.37
CA LEU A 599 6.41 -7.66 -20.59
C LEU A 599 7.32 -7.47 -21.81
N GLY A 600 8.59 -7.09 -21.63
CA GLY A 600 9.54 -6.87 -22.72
C GLY A 600 9.26 -5.59 -23.50
N GLY A 601 8.81 -4.53 -22.82
CA GLY A 601 8.54 -3.23 -23.44
C GLY A 601 7.22 -3.15 -24.22
N ARG A 602 6.43 -4.23 -24.24
CA ARG A 602 5.11 -4.27 -24.90
C ARG A 602 4.13 -3.30 -24.23
N THR A 603 3.16 -2.84 -25.01
CA THR A 603 2.06 -2.02 -24.49
C THR A 603 1.01 -2.90 -23.83
N LEU A 604 0.65 -2.61 -22.59
CA LEU A 604 -0.50 -3.21 -21.93
C LEU A 604 -1.76 -2.43 -22.33
N THR A 605 -2.71 -3.10 -22.96
CA THR A 605 -3.94 -2.47 -23.46
C THR A 605 -5.16 -3.09 -22.80
N PHE A 606 -6.18 -2.29 -22.53
CA PHE A 606 -7.43 -2.75 -21.94
C PHE A 606 -8.58 -2.68 -22.94
N SER A 607 -9.48 -3.66 -22.87
CA SER A 607 -10.70 -3.67 -23.67
C SER A 607 -11.85 -4.30 -22.88
N GLY A 608 -13.09 -3.96 -23.25
CA GLY A 608 -14.27 -4.63 -22.72
C GLY A 608 -14.59 -5.89 -23.52
N GLY A 609 -14.96 -6.99 -22.85
CA GLY A 609 -15.33 -8.23 -23.55
C GLY A 609 -15.65 -9.40 -22.65
#